data_AF-A0A954EXB4-F1
#
_entry.id   AF-A0A954EXB4-F1
#
_cell.length_a   1.000
_cell.length_b   1.000
_cell.length_c   1.000
_cell.angle_alpha   90.00
_cell.angle_beta   90.00
_cell.angle_gamma   90.00
#
_symmetry.space_group_name_H-M   'P 1'
#
loop_
_entity.id
_entity.type
_entity.pdbx_description
1 polymer ?
#
loop_
_entity_poly.entity_id
_entity_poly.type
_entity_poly.pdbx_seq_one_letter_code
_entity_poly.pdbx_strand_id
1 'polypeptide(L)'
;SGLLYQILSNVIAGAIFFGISWLIFEPCTRNEVEPGGESVWWNRLRHMGRKGSQRRVWSWPVVWKDFYYVAGGPTTNILKFIAYLVFLGLFLLLIAYGPGGIDAEEVGAVFIWWSVVFLVIESAILVTRVYRDELQKQTWPTLTLVPLSIPELAYHKLAGALLALIPAGLCLGFGLLCVLEDVVDGLGELLSEPVALFSVSYFLLQMALGYHLATWLSIVAKWAIWPLAIFVSGLIVIMGNIMLMSCLAFAMFGGGDSWAGFMVILSMVSFGAVITMHILIGRKLAELAYAE
;
A
#
# COMPACT_ATOMS: atom_id res chain seq x y z
N SER A 1 -4.71 42.67 14.35
CA SER A 1 -5.59 41.49 14.50
C SER A 1 -5.12 40.30 13.66
N GLY A 2 -4.69 40.48 12.41
CA GLY A 2 -4.23 39.37 11.55
C GLY A 2 -3.05 38.54 12.08
N LEU A 3 -2.04 39.18 12.69
CA LEU A 3 -0.87 38.49 13.26
C LEU A 3 -1.26 37.54 14.41
N LEU A 4 -2.15 37.98 15.30
CA LEU A 4 -2.62 37.16 16.43
C LEU A 4 -3.41 35.93 15.94
N TYR A 5 -4.20 36.11 14.88
CA TYR A 5 -4.95 35.03 14.24
C TYR A 5 -4.02 33.99 13.61
N GLN A 6 -2.98 34.44 12.89
CA GLN A 6 -1.96 33.55 12.31
C GLN A 6 -1.22 32.75 13.39
N ILE A 7 -0.77 33.42 14.47
CA ILE A 7 -0.08 32.75 15.58
C ILE A 7 -0.99 31.70 16.23
N LEU A 8 -2.24 32.05 16.51
CA LEU A 8 -3.20 31.14 17.14
C LEU A 8 -3.49 29.92 16.24
N SER A 9 -3.68 30.15 14.93
CA SER A 9 -3.92 29.07 13.97
C SER A 9 -2.74 28.10 13.88
N ASN A 10 -1.50 28.60 13.86
CA ASN A 10 -0.29 27.79 13.79
C ASN A 10 -0.07 26.98 15.08
N VAL A 11 -0.37 27.56 16.24
CA VAL A 11 -0.26 26.85 17.54
C VAL A 11 -1.29 25.72 17.64
N ILE A 12 -2.53 25.98 17.22
CA ILE A 12 -3.58 24.94 17.20
C ILE A 12 -3.20 23.83 16.22
N ALA A 13 -2.77 24.18 15.00
CA ALA A 13 -2.31 23.20 14.01
C ALA A 13 -1.12 22.38 14.55
N GLY A 14 -0.13 23.03 15.17
CA GLY A 14 1.02 22.36 15.77
C GLY A 14 0.64 21.42 16.91
N ALA A 15 -0.30 21.81 17.77
CA ALA A 15 -0.81 20.95 18.85
C ALA A 15 -1.57 19.74 18.31
N ILE A 16 -2.36 19.92 17.25
CA ILE A 16 -3.05 18.81 16.56
C ILE A 16 -2.03 17.85 15.95
N PHE A 17 -1.03 18.36 15.20
CA PHE A 17 0.01 17.53 14.61
C PHE A 17 0.84 16.80 15.67
N PHE A 18 1.18 17.46 16.77
CA PHE A 18 1.87 16.82 17.89
C PHE A 18 1.02 15.72 18.52
N GLY A 19 -0.27 15.99 18.79
CA GLY A 19 -1.19 14.99 19.34
C GLY A 19 -1.36 13.78 18.42
N ILE A 20 -1.50 14.01 17.11
CA ILE A 20 -1.57 12.95 16.10
C ILE A 20 -0.26 12.17 16.05
N SER A 21 0.88 12.86 16.00
CA SER A 21 2.21 12.23 16.01
C SER A 21 2.38 11.38 17.27
N TRP A 22 1.97 11.87 18.44
CA TRP A 22 2.05 11.15 19.70
C TRP A 22 1.16 9.90 19.72
N LEU A 23 -0.07 10.02 19.23
CA LEU A 23 -1.01 8.90 19.12
C LEU A 23 -0.58 7.84 18.10
N ILE A 24 0.13 8.23 17.04
CA ILE A 24 0.68 7.32 16.01
C ILE A 24 2.02 6.72 16.46
N PHE A 25 2.81 7.44 17.25
CA PHE A 25 4.12 7.00 17.70
C PHE A 25 4.06 5.71 18.51
N GLU A 26 3.13 5.59 19.45
CA GLU A 26 2.98 4.37 20.28
C GLU A 26 2.66 3.13 19.42
N PRO A 27 1.64 3.11 18.54
CA PRO A 27 1.39 2.00 17.62
C PRO A 27 2.57 1.66 16.69
N CYS A 28 3.29 2.67 16.19
CA CYS A 28 4.39 2.46 15.24
C CYS A 28 5.67 1.94 15.89
N THR A 29 5.95 2.30 17.15
CA THR A 29 7.15 1.86 17.90
C THR A 29 6.93 0.60 18.73
N ARG A 30 5.67 0.20 18.95
CA ARG A 30 5.32 -0.98 19.76
C ARG A 30 5.72 -2.33 19.16
N ASN A 31 6.04 -2.41 17.88
CA ASN A 31 6.53 -3.65 17.26
C ASN A 31 7.97 -4.02 17.65
N GLU A 32 8.70 -3.12 18.33
CA GLU A 32 10.03 -3.40 18.89
C GLU A 32 9.98 -3.82 20.36
N VAL A 33 8.83 -3.66 21.03
CA VAL A 33 8.68 -4.04 22.44
C VAL A 33 8.38 -5.54 22.52
N GLU A 34 9.25 -6.27 23.21
CA GLU A 34 9.09 -7.67 23.58
C GLU A 34 7.66 -7.96 24.09
N PRO A 35 7.14 -9.19 23.88
CA PRO A 35 5.74 -9.56 24.15
C PRO A 35 5.32 -9.57 25.64
N GLY A 36 5.95 -8.79 26.51
CA GLY A 36 5.65 -8.67 27.94
C GLY A 36 5.36 -7.25 28.47
N GLY A 37 5.57 -6.19 27.69
CA GLY A 37 5.42 -4.81 28.14
C GLY A 37 4.19 -4.08 27.58
N GLU A 38 2.97 -4.45 27.98
CA GLU A 38 1.75 -3.84 27.43
C GLU A 38 1.31 -2.57 28.20
N SER A 39 1.08 -1.46 27.49
CA SER A 39 0.46 -0.26 28.07
C SER A 39 -1.06 -0.45 28.31
N VAL A 40 -1.49 -0.12 29.53
CA VAL A 40 -2.84 -0.41 30.09
C VAL A 40 -3.98 0.22 29.28
N TRP A 41 -3.75 1.38 28.67
CA TRP A 41 -4.79 2.12 27.94
C TRP A 41 -5.18 1.43 26.63
N TRP A 42 -4.19 0.99 25.84
CA TRP A 42 -4.44 0.28 24.60
C TRP A 42 -4.92 -1.15 24.82
N ASN A 43 -4.53 -1.79 25.94
CA ASN A 43 -5.17 -3.02 26.36
C ASN A 43 -6.66 -2.82 26.61
N ARG A 44 -7.08 -1.68 27.18
CA ARG A 44 -8.49 -1.38 27.36
C ARG A 44 -9.23 -1.22 26.03
N LEU A 45 -8.62 -0.57 25.03
CA LEU A 45 -9.16 -0.46 23.65
C LEU A 45 -9.17 -1.80 22.90
N ARG A 46 -8.09 -2.61 22.99
CA ARG A 46 -8.06 -3.99 22.45
C ARG A 46 -9.04 -4.91 23.15
N HIS A 47 -9.23 -4.77 24.47
CA HIS A 47 -10.19 -5.57 25.25
C HIS A 47 -11.64 -5.16 25.05
N MET A 48 -11.91 -3.90 24.72
CA MET A 48 -13.24 -3.47 24.27
C MET A 48 -13.66 -4.17 22.97
N GLY A 49 -12.71 -4.53 22.09
CA GLY A 49 -12.95 -5.39 20.93
C GLY A 49 -12.94 -6.90 21.20
N ARG A 50 -12.22 -7.38 22.23
CA ARG A 50 -12.10 -8.82 22.54
C ARG A 50 -13.32 -9.42 23.26
N LYS A 51 -14.15 -8.62 23.94
CA LYS A 51 -15.29 -9.15 24.71
C LYS A 51 -16.45 -9.71 23.86
N GLY A 52 -16.47 -9.49 22.54
CA GLY A 52 -17.54 -9.98 21.66
C GLY A 52 -17.13 -11.01 20.60
N SER A 53 -15.84 -11.34 20.47
CA SER A 53 -15.30 -12.09 19.33
C SER A 53 -14.44 -13.31 19.73
N GLN A 54 -14.97 -14.17 20.59
CA GLN A 54 -14.77 -15.61 20.44
C GLN A 54 -15.68 -16.17 19.31
N ARG A 55 -15.98 -15.35 18.29
CA ARG A 55 -16.82 -15.72 17.16
C ARG A 55 -15.98 -16.52 16.17
N ARG A 56 -16.32 -17.81 16.08
CA ARG A 56 -16.13 -18.73 14.95
C ARG A 56 -15.06 -18.29 13.93
N VAL A 57 -13.92 -18.97 13.96
CA VAL A 57 -12.88 -18.87 12.93
C VAL A 57 -13.55 -18.91 11.55
N TRP A 58 -13.19 -17.98 10.67
CA TRP A 58 -13.71 -17.97 9.29
C TRP A 58 -13.38 -19.27 8.58
N SER A 59 -14.05 -19.56 7.46
CA SER A 59 -13.70 -20.72 6.61
C SER A 59 -12.23 -20.71 6.17
N TRP A 60 -11.57 -19.55 6.23
CA TRP A 60 -10.17 -19.32 5.89
C TRP A 60 -9.36 -18.90 7.14
N PRO A 61 -8.91 -19.85 7.98
CA PRO A 61 -8.28 -19.57 9.27
C PRO A 61 -6.98 -18.76 9.16
N VAL A 62 -6.18 -19.02 8.11
CA VAL A 62 -4.91 -18.32 7.86
C VAL A 62 -5.15 -16.83 7.55
N VAL A 63 -6.13 -16.54 6.67
CA VAL A 63 -6.52 -15.18 6.28
C VAL A 63 -7.01 -14.41 7.51
N TRP A 64 -7.88 -15.03 8.31
CA TRP A 64 -8.37 -14.43 9.55
C TRP A 64 -7.22 -14.11 10.50
N LYS A 65 -6.32 -15.06 10.75
CA LYS A 65 -5.16 -14.84 11.63
C LYS A 65 -4.34 -13.65 11.13
N ASP A 66 -3.91 -13.66 9.87
CA ASP A 66 -3.02 -12.60 9.36
C ASP A 66 -3.72 -11.24 9.34
N PHE A 67 -5.01 -11.17 9.05
CA PHE A 67 -5.75 -9.91 9.14
C PHE A 67 -5.74 -9.32 10.56
N TYR A 68 -5.96 -10.14 11.59
CA TYR A 68 -5.97 -9.63 12.96
C TYR A 68 -4.56 -9.35 13.53
N TYR A 69 -3.57 -10.18 13.19
CA TYR A 69 -2.22 -10.09 13.77
C TYR A 69 -1.27 -9.19 12.97
N VAL A 70 -1.35 -9.20 11.63
CA VAL A 70 -0.47 -8.40 10.76
C VAL A 70 -1.12 -7.07 10.42
N ALA A 71 -2.40 -7.06 10.05
CA ALA A 71 -3.11 -5.83 9.67
C ALA A 71 -3.78 -5.10 10.86
N GLY A 72 -3.83 -5.72 12.04
CA GLY A 72 -4.47 -5.15 13.24
C GLY A 72 -6.00 -5.29 13.28
N GLY A 73 -6.58 -6.01 12.32
CA GLY A 73 -8.00 -6.33 12.25
C GLY A 73 -8.89 -5.13 11.92
N PRO A 74 -10.21 -5.23 12.18
CA PRO A 74 -11.18 -4.23 11.76
C PRO A 74 -11.00 -2.89 12.50
N THR A 75 -10.54 -2.91 13.75
CA THR A 75 -10.30 -1.69 14.53
C THR A 75 -9.23 -0.80 13.90
N THR A 76 -8.13 -1.39 13.44
CA THR A 76 -7.09 -0.64 12.73
C THR A 76 -7.59 -0.12 11.39
N ASN A 77 -8.35 -0.91 10.64
CA ASN A 77 -8.96 -0.45 9.38
C ASN A 77 -9.90 0.75 9.60
N ILE A 78 -10.75 0.72 10.62
CA ILE A 78 -11.64 1.85 10.96
C ILE A 78 -10.81 3.08 11.33
N LEU A 79 -9.76 2.91 12.14
CA LEU A 79 -8.89 4.02 12.53
C LEU A 79 -8.18 4.64 11.33
N LYS A 80 -7.63 3.81 10.42
CA LYS A 80 -7.04 4.28 9.16
C LYS A 80 -8.05 5.03 8.30
N PHE A 81 -9.26 4.49 8.16
CA PHE A 81 -10.31 5.12 7.38
C PHE A 81 -10.67 6.51 7.93
N ILE A 82 -10.87 6.64 9.24
CA ILE A 82 -11.10 7.92 9.89
C ILE A 82 -9.91 8.87 9.67
N ALA A 83 -8.68 8.37 9.82
CA ALA A 83 -7.47 9.18 9.61
C ALA A 83 -7.38 9.69 8.17
N TYR A 84 -7.70 8.87 7.17
CA TYR A 84 -7.74 9.29 5.77
C TYR A 84 -8.81 10.34 5.52
N LEU A 85 -10.03 10.15 6.03
CA LEU A 85 -11.09 11.13 5.87
C LEU A 85 -10.75 12.47 6.54
N VAL A 86 -10.14 12.44 7.73
CA VAL A 86 -9.67 13.65 8.41
C VAL A 86 -8.57 14.34 7.58
N PHE A 87 -7.58 13.58 7.10
CA PHE A 87 -6.51 14.12 6.28
C PHE A 87 -7.04 14.76 4.98
N LEU A 88 -7.91 14.05 4.25
CA LEU A 88 -8.53 14.52 3.02
C LEU A 88 -9.43 15.73 3.28
N GLY A 89 -10.22 15.70 4.35
CA GLY A 89 -11.07 16.83 4.75
C GLY A 89 -10.25 18.08 5.07
N LEU A 90 -9.14 17.95 5.79
CA LEU A 90 -8.23 19.07 6.06
C LEU A 90 -7.58 19.61 4.77
N PHE A 91 -7.20 18.72 3.86
CA PHE A 91 -6.63 19.11 2.58
C PHE A 91 -7.65 19.85 1.70
N LEU A 92 -8.89 19.37 1.64
CA LEU A 92 -9.98 20.06 0.95
C LEU A 92 -10.29 21.41 1.59
N LEU A 93 -10.32 21.51 2.91
CA LEU A 93 -10.48 22.81 3.59
C LEU A 93 -9.38 23.80 3.19
N LEU A 94 -8.14 23.33 3.05
CA LEU A 94 -7.01 24.17 2.61
C LEU A 94 -7.21 24.68 1.17
N ILE A 95 -7.73 23.85 0.27
CA ILE A 95 -8.06 24.25 -1.11
C ILE A 95 -9.26 25.20 -1.13
N ALA A 96 -10.27 24.97 -0.26
CA ALA A 96 -11.49 25.77 -0.17
C ALA A 96 -11.26 27.24 0.17
N TYR A 97 -10.13 27.56 0.81
CA TYR A 97 -9.73 28.95 1.07
C TYR A 97 -9.28 29.71 -0.20
N GLY A 98 -9.20 29.03 -1.34
CA GLY A 98 -8.97 29.65 -2.64
C GLY A 98 -10.18 30.46 -3.16
N PRO A 99 -9.97 31.35 -4.14
CA PRO A 99 -11.02 32.22 -4.69
C PRO A 99 -12.06 31.49 -5.56
N GLY A 100 -11.86 30.22 -5.89
CA GLY A 100 -12.85 29.35 -6.55
C GLY A 100 -13.41 28.37 -5.53
N GLY A 101 -14.74 28.29 -5.40
CA GLY A 101 -15.36 27.24 -4.58
C GLY A 101 -14.97 25.84 -5.08
N ILE A 102 -15.17 24.83 -4.24
CA ILE A 102 -14.83 23.45 -4.58
C ILE A 102 -16.00 22.79 -5.30
N ASP A 103 -15.72 22.26 -6.50
CA ASP A 103 -16.67 21.42 -7.23
C ASP A 103 -16.53 19.93 -6.85
N ALA A 104 -17.57 19.14 -7.11
CA ALA A 104 -17.59 17.71 -6.83
C ALA A 104 -16.49 16.95 -7.60
N GLU A 105 -16.16 17.40 -8.81
CA GLU A 105 -15.08 16.86 -9.65
C GLU A 105 -13.72 17.02 -8.96
N GLU A 106 -13.43 18.21 -8.43
CA GLU A 106 -12.19 18.50 -7.70
C GLU A 106 -12.06 17.64 -6.43
N VAL A 107 -13.17 17.47 -5.69
CA VAL A 107 -13.20 16.56 -4.53
C VAL A 107 -12.85 15.14 -4.97
N GLY A 108 -13.49 14.66 -6.02
CA GLY A 108 -13.25 13.32 -6.55
C GLY A 108 -11.80 13.11 -6.97
N ALA A 109 -11.22 14.05 -7.71
CA ALA A 109 -9.82 14.03 -8.13
C ALA A 109 -8.85 13.98 -6.94
N VAL A 110 -9.10 14.78 -5.91
CA VAL A 110 -8.31 14.78 -4.66
C VAL A 110 -8.39 13.42 -3.97
N PHE A 111 -9.58 12.83 -3.87
CA PHE A 111 -9.78 11.50 -3.28
C PHE A 111 -9.05 10.42 -4.08
N ILE A 112 -9.15 10.43 -5.42
CA ILE A 112 -8.44 9.47 -6.28
C ILE A 112 -6.94 9.57 -6.06
N TRP A 113 -6.37 10.77 -6.20
CA TRP A 113 -4.93 10.99 -6.14
C TRP A 113 -4.33 10.52 -4.81
N TRP A 114 -4.88 10.99 -3.69
CA TRP A 114 -4.37 10.62 -2.38
C TRP A 114 -4.64 9.17 -2.02
N SER A 115 -5.76 8.58 -2.45
CA SER A 115 -6.02 7.16 -2.22
C SER A 115 -5.04 6.27 -2.97
N VAL A 116 -4.64 6.63 -4.18
CA VAL A 116 -3.56 5.94 -4.91
C VAL A 116 -2.24 6.04 -4.16
N VAL A 117 -1.87 7.24 -3.67
CA VAL A 117 -0.64 7.42 -2.87
C VAL A 117 -0.67 6.54 -1.60
N PHE A 118 -1.77 6.54 -0.85
CA PHE A 118 -1.91 5.69 0.33
C PHE A 118 -1.87 4.21 -0.03
N LEU A 119 -2.56 3.77 -1.08
CA LEU A 119 -2.51 2.39 -1.55
C LEU A 119 -1.09 1.95 -1.89
N VAL A 120 -0.31 2.78 -2.59
CA VAL A 120 1.09 2.49 -2.95
C VAL A 120 1.96 2.35 -1.71
N ILE A 121 1.88 3.28 -0.76
CA ILE A 121 2.68 3.24 0.47
C ILE A 121 2.27 2.05 1.34
N GLU A 122 0.97 1.85 1.57
CA GLU A 122 0.47 0.77 2.42
C GLU A 122 0.79 -0.60 1.85
N SER A 123 0.57 -0.81 0.56
CA SER A 123 0.92 -2.07 -0.12
C SER A 123 2.41 -2.35 -0.02
N ALA A 124 3.29 -1.36 -0.21
CA ALA A 124 4.74 -1.53 -0.05
C ALA A 124 5.13 -1.98 1.37
N ILE A 125 4.49 -1.42 2.40
CA ILE A 125 4.68 -1.84 3.80
C ILE A 125 4.14 -3.26 4.02
N LEU A 126 2.98 -3.59 3.45
CA LEU A 126 2.37 -4.91 3.61
C LEU A 126 3.20 -6.01 2.93
N VAL A 127 3.63 -5.83 1.68
CA VAL A 127 4.37 -6.85 0.93
C VAL A 127 5.74 -7.18 1.53
N THR A 128 6.33 -6.24 2.29
CA THR A 128 7.58 -6.48 3.03
C THR A 128 7.35 -7.20 4.36
N ARG A 129 6.16 -7.07 4.96
CA ARG A 129 5.85 -7.70 6.26
C ARG A 129 5.19 -9.08 6.13
N VAL A 130 4.45 -9.32 5.05
CA VAL A 130 3.60 -10.52 4.83
C VAL A 130 4.26 -11.85 5.22
N TYR A 131 5.50 -12.09 4.77
CA TYR A 131 6.23 -13.33 5.10
C TYR A 131 7.23 -13.15 6.23
N ARG A 132 7.77 -11.93 6.35
CA ARG A 132 8.88 -11.63 7.24
C ARG A 132 8.57 -11.96 8.69
N ASP A 133 7.40 -11.59 9.18
CA ASP A 133 7.07 -11.78 10.60
C ASP A 133 7.11 -13.26 11.03
N GLU A 134 6.74 -14.17 10.12
CA GLU A 134 6.78 -15.61 10.38
C GLU A 134 8.17 -16.20 10.18
N LEU A 135 8.90 -15.72 9.17
CA LEU A 135 10.28 -16.13 8.91
C LEU A 135 11.20 -15.73 10.06
N GLN A 136 11.04 -14.52 10.60
CA GLN A 136 11.83 -14.06 11.75
C GLN A 136 11.49 -14.80 13.04
N LYS A 137 10.25 -15.27 13.19
CA LYS A 137 9.79 -16.03 14.37
C LYS A 137 9.96 -17.54 14.21
N GLN A 138 10.54 -18.01 13.11
CA GLN A 138 10.69 -19.44 12.79
C GLN A 138 9.36 -20.22 12.85
N THR A 139 8.23 -19.54 12.58
CA THR A 139 6.90 -20.15 12.57
C THR A 139 6.51 -20.64 11.17
N TRP A 140 7.31 -20.34 10.14
CA TRP A 140 7.07 -20.77 8.77
C TRP A 140 7.05 -22.29 8.58
N PRO A 141 8.00 -23.09 9.12
CA PRO A 141 7.93 -24.55 9.03
C PRO A 141 6.71 -25.11 9.75
N THR A 142 6.35 -24.56 10.91
CA THR A 142 5.13 -24.95 11.65
C THR A 142 3.86 -24.72 10.84
N LEU A 143 3.79 -23.65 10.04
CA LEU A 143 2.66 -23.40 9.16
C LEU A 143 2.51 -24.44 8.05
N THR A 144 3.59 -25.13 7.66
CA THR A 144 3.52 -26.19 6.64
C THR A 144 2.91 -27.50 7.14
N LEU A 145 2.64 -27.61 8.44
CA LEU A 145 1.85 -28.70 9.01
C LEU A 145 0.36 -28.58 8.69
N VAL A 146 -0.09 -27.38 8.28
CA VAL A 146 -1.44 -27.17 7.76
C VAL A 146 -1.53 -27.90 6.42
N PRO A 147 -2.63 -28.63 6.12
CA PRO A 147 -2.77 -29.41 4.88
C PRO A 147 -3.04 -28.52 3.65
N LEU A 148 -2.17 -27.53 3.41
CA LEU A 148 -2.20 -26.60 2.29
C LEU A 148 -0.84 -26.63 1.60
N SER A 149 -0.84 -26.44 0.28
CA SER A 149 0.41 -26.30 -0.45
C SER A 149 1.11 -24.96 -0.11
N ILE A 150 2.43 -24.88 -0.25
CA ILE A 150 3.19 -23.64 0.03
C ILE A 150 2.70 -22.44 -0.80
N PRO A 151 2.44 -22.57 -2.12
CA PRO A 151 1.88 -21.47 -2.90
C PRO A 151 0.50 -21.06 -2.39
N GLU A 152 -0.35 -22.02 -2.05
CA GLU A 152 -1.68 -21.75 -1.53
C GLU A 152 -1.61 -20.99 -0.20
N LEU A 153 -0.75 -21.42 0.73
CA LEU A 153 -0.49 -20.72 1.98
C LEU A 153 -0.01 -19.28 1.73
N ALA A 154 0.88 -19.07 0.75
CA ALA A 154 1.36 -17.76 0.38
C ALA A 154 0.24 -16.83 -0.12
N TYR A 155 -0.67 -17.33 -0.96
CA TYR A 155 -1.84 -16.56 -1.39
C TYR A 155 -2.82 -16.26 -0.25
N HIS A 156 -2.99 -17.16 0.71
CA HIS A 156 -3.81 -16.89 1.90
C HIS A 156 -3.23 -15.76 2.74
N LYS A 157 -1.90 -15.70 2.90
CA LYS A 157 -1.25 -14.59 3.59
C LYS A 157 -1.46 -13.27 2.86
N LEU A 158 -1.28 -13.28 1.54
CA LEU A 158 -1.52 -12.10 0.72
C LEU A 158 -2.98 -11.64 0.83
N ALA A 159 -3.95 -12.55 0.78
CA ALA A 159 -5.37 -12.24 0.96
C ALA A 159 -5.65 -11.58 2.32
N GLY A 160 -5.04 -12.08 3.40
CA GLY A 160 -5.14 -11.46 4.73
C GLY A 160 -4.58 -10.04 4.77
N ALA A 161 -3.46 -9.81 4.08
CA ALA A 161 -2.86 -8.48 3.96
C ALA A 161 -3.68 -7.54 3.06
N LEU A 162 -4.30 -8.02 1.98
CA LEU A 162 -5.14 -7.22 1.09
C LEU A 162 -6.36 -6.63 1.83
N LEU A 163 -6.89 -7.33 2.84
CA LEU A 163 -7.97 -6.78 3.69
C LEU A 163 -7.54 -5.51 4.44
N ALA A 164 -6.24 -5.29 4.65
CA ALA A 164 -5.72 -4.07 5.27
C ALA A 164 -5.85 -2.83 4.36
N LEU A 165 -5.99 -3.04 3.04
CA LEU A 165 -6.09 -1.99 2.03
C LEU A 165 -7.53 -1.50 1.81
N ILE A 166 -8.52 -2.14 2.44
CA ILE A 166 -9.95 -1.78 2.30
C ILE A 166 -10.19 -0.29 2.53
N PRO A 167 -9.65 0.37 3.58
CA PRO A 167 -9.89 1.80 3.80
C PRO A 167 -9.49 2.68 2.62
N ALA A 168 -8.29 2.46 2.07
CA ALA A 168 -7.79 3.22 0.93
C ALA A 168 -8.58 2.89 -0.34
N GLY A 169 -8.97 1.62 -0.52
CA GLY A 169 -9.84 1.19 -1.62
C GLY A 169 -11.24 1.82 -1.56
N LEU A 170 -11.82 2.00 -0.37
CA LEU A 170 -13.11 2.70 -0.21
C LEU A 170 -12.99 4.19 -0.53
N CYS A 171 -11.92 4.86 -0.09
CA CYS A 171 -11.67 6.25 -0.46
C CYS A 171 -11.44 6.41 -1.98
N LEU A 172 -10.71 5.48 -2.60
CA LEU A 172 -10.54 5.45 -4.06
C LEU A 172 -11.87 5.25 -4.77
N GLY A 173 -12.68 4.28 -4.33
CA GLY A 173 -14.00 4.03 -4.90
C GLY A 173 -14.93 5.23 -4.78
N PHE A 174 -14.91 5.93 -3.64
CA PHE A 174 -15.66 7.18 -3.48
C PHE A 174 -15.19 8.25 -4.47
N GLY A 175 -13.87 8.45 -4.61
CA GLY A 175 -13.31 9.38 -5.59
C GLY A 175 -13.72 9.04 -7.03
N LEU A 176 -13.63 7.76 -7.42
CA LEU A 176 -14.05 7.29 -8.75
C LEU A 176 -15.55 7.50 -9.01
N LEU A 177 -16.40 7.36 -7.98
CA LEU A 177 -17.84 7.63 -8.12
C LEU A 177 -18.14 9.12 -8.32
N CYS A 178 -17.35 10.03 -7.75
CA CYS A 178 -17.50 11.47 -7.94
C CYS A 178 -17.12 11.93 -9.36
N VAL A 179 -16.21 11.20 -10.02
CA VAL A 179 -15.63 11.55 -11.32
C VAL A 179 -15.94 10.47 -12.37
N LEU A 180 -17.09 9.81 -12.25
CA LEU A 180 -17.39 8.60 -13.03
C LEU A 180 -17.43 8.86 -14.53
N GLU A 181 -17.97 10.00 -14.96
CA GLU A 181 -18.08 10.37 -16.37
C GLU A 181 -16.67 10.53 -16.98
N ASP A 182 -15.79 11.34 -16.37
CA ASP A 182 -14.43 11.54 -16.88
C ASP A 182 -13.58 10.26 -16.81
N VAL A 183 -13.82 9.39 -15.81
CA VAL A 183 -13.14 8.09 -15.72
C VAL A 183 -13.54 7.18 -16.87
N VAL A 184 -14.83 7.14 -17.23
CA VAL A 184 -15.31 6.31 -18.35
C VAL A 184 -14.76 6.81 -19.68
N ASP A 185 -14.79 8.13 -19.90
CA ASP A 185 -14.26 8.74 -21.11
C ASP A 185 -12.74 8.55 -21.21
N GLY A 186 -12.01 8.80 -20.13
CA GLY A 186 -10.56 8.60 -20.06
C GLY A 186 -10.15 7.13 -20.23
N LEU A 187 -10.94 6.16 -19.74
CA LEU A 187 -10.71 4.74 -20.02
C LEU A 187 -10.96 4.40 -21.49
N GLY A 188 -11.95 5.01 -22.12
CA GLY A 188 -12.22 4.87 -23.56
C GLY A 188 -11.05 5.35 -24.41
N GLU A 189 -10.50 6.53 -24.07
CA GLU A 189 -9.31 7.09 -24.71
C GLU A 189 -8.08 6.20 -24.48
N LEU A 190 -7.84 5.77 -23.24
CA LEU A 190 -6.73 4.89 -22.87
C LEU A 190 -6.74 3.57 -23.65
N LEU A 191 -7.92 2.97 -23.85
CA LEU A 191 -8.07 1.71 -24.58
C LEU A 191 -7.97 1.91 -26.10
N SER A 192 -8.29 3.10 -26.60
CA SER A 192 -8.24 3.43 -28.03
C SER A 192 -6.83 3.77 -28.50
N GLU A 193 -5.97 4.26 -27.61
CA GLU A 193 -4.59 4.62 -27.94
C GLU A 193 -3.59 3.53 -27.48
N PRO A 194 -2.98 2.76 -28.41
CA PRO A 194 -2.05 1.68 -28.05
C PRO A 194 -0.87 2.14 -27.20
N VAL A 195 -0.35 3.35 -27.44
CA VAL A 195 0.77 3.92 -26.69
C VAL A 195 0.38 4.17 -25.23
N ALA A 196 -0.82 4.70 -24.99
CA ALA A 196 -1.33 4.94 -23.65
C ALA A 196 -1.57 3.61 -22.91
N LEU A 197 -2.17 2.63 -23.57
CA LEU A 197 -2.35 1.27 -23.03
C LEU A 197 -1.02 0.62 -22.63
N PHE A 198 -0.01 0.67 -23.51
CA PHE A 198 1.31 0.11 -23.20
C PHE A 198 2.00 0.87 -22.06
N SER A 199 1.84 2.19 -21.99
CA SER A 199 2.41 3.02 -20.92
C SER A 199 1.80 2.68 -19.56
N VAL A 200 0.47 2.53 -19.48
CA VAL A 200 -0.22 2.08 -18.25
C VAL A 200 0.17 0.65 -17.89
N SER A 201 0.23 -0.26 -18.88
CA SER A 201 0.67 -1.64 -18.64
C SER A 201 2.09 -1.70 -18.08
N TYR A 202 3.01 -0.90 -18.62
CA TYR A 202 4.39 -0.79 -18.15
C TYR A 202 4.43 -0.24 -16.72
N PHE A 203 3.68 0.82 -16.44
CA PHE A 203 3.58 1.39 -15.10
C PHE A 203 3.12 0.36 -14.07
N LEU A 204 2.05 -0.40 -14.38
CA LEU A 204 1.55 -1.47 -13.51
C LEU A 204 2.57 -2.61 -13.33
N LEU A 205 3.28 -2.98 -14.39
CA LEU A 205 4.35 -3.98 -14.34
C LEU A 205 5.53 -3.51 -13.48
N GLN A 206 5.90 -2.22 -13.54
CA GLN A 206 6.92 -1.66 -12.67
C GLN A 206 6.50 -1.69 -11.21
N MET A 207 5.25 -1.33 -10.89
CA MET A 207 4.70 -1.45 -9.54
C MET A 207 4.74 -2.90 -9.04
N ALA A 208 4.31 -3.86 -9.87
CA ALA A 208 4.36 -5.29 -9.54
C ALA A 208 5.80 -5.77 -9.32
N LEU A 209 6.74 -5.35 -10.16
CA LEU A 209 8.16 -5.66 -10.01
C LEU A 209 8.72 -5.10 -8.69
N GLY A 210 8.37 -3.85 -8.36
CA GLY A 210 8.72 -3.22 -7.10
C GLY A 210 8.24 -4.04 -5.90
N TYR A 211 6.97 -4.45 -5.89
CA TYR A 211 6.43 -5.28 -4.81
C TYR A 211 7.12 -6.65 -4.71
N HIS A 212 7.33 -7.32 -5.85
CA HIS A 212 8.05 -8.59 -5.87
C HIS A 212 9.48 -8.46 -5.35
N LEU A 213 10.20 -7.42 -5.76
CA LEU A 213 11.55 -7.16 -5.29
C LEU A 213 11.57 -6.82 -3.80
N ALA A 214 10.63 -6.00 -3.32
CA ALA A 214 10.49 -5.67 -1.91
C ALA A 214 10.25 -6.94 -1.07
N THR A 215 9.36 -7.82 -1.52
CA THR A 215 9.11 -9.12 -0.89
C THR A 215 10.35 -10.00 -0.91
N TRP A 216 11.03 -10.13 -2.05
CA TRP A 216 12.25 -10.93 -2.19
C TRP A 216 13.35 -10.46 -1.23
N LEU A 217 13.65 -9.16 -1.23
CA LEU A 217 14.64 -8.57 -0.33
C LEU A 217 14.27 -8.78 1.14
N SER A 218 12.97 -8.69 1.48
CA SER A 218 12.50 -8.90 2.85
C SER A 218 12.65 -10.36 3.30
N ILE A 219 12.53 -11.33 2.39
CA ILE A 219 12.73 -12.76 2.69
C ILE A 219 14.22 -13.10 2.84
N VAL A 220 15.07 -12.57 1.96
CA VAL A 220 16.51 -12.90 1.92
C VAL A 220 17.28 -12.20 3.05
N ALA A 221 16.88 -10.98 3.42
CA ALA A 221 17.60 -10.17 4.38
C ALA A 221 17.22 -10.50 5.84
N LYS A 222 18.22 -10.79 6.68
CA LYS A 222 18.01 -11.27 8.06
C LYS A 222 17.67 -10.18 9.09
N TRP A 223 18.08 -8.93 8.89
CA TRP A 223 18.01 -7.86 9.91
C TRP A 223 17.35 -6.59 9.39
N ALA A 224 16.35 -6.04 10.09
CA ALA A 224 15.77 -4.67 9.97
C ALA A 224 15.61 -4.03 8.56
N ILE A 225 15.73 -4.78 7.47
CA ILE A 225 15.90 -4.26 6.11
C ILE A 225 14.56 -3.92 5.43
N TRP A 226 13.42 -4.00 6.12
CA TRP A 226 12.13 -3.69 5.47
C TRP A 226 12.06 -2.24 4.95
N PRO A 227 12.57 -1.20 5.64
CA PRO A 227 12.61 0.15 5.08
C PRO A 227 13.58 0.24 3.89
N LEU A 228 14.70 -0.47 3.96
CA LEU A 228 15.68 -0.54 2.86
C LEU A 228 15.09 -1.27 1.65
N ALA A 229 14.33 -2.34 1.85
CA ALA A 229 13.65 -3.07 0.80
C ALA A 229 12.61 -2.19 0.12
N ILE A 230 11.82 -1.42 0.88
CA ILE A 230 10.89 -0.41 0.34
C ILE A 230 11.65 0.66 -0.43
N PHE A 231 12.75 1.17 0.12
CA PHE A 231 13.53 2.22 -0.52
C PHE A 231 14.18 1.76 -1.83
N VAL A 232 14.84 0.59 -1.83
CA VAL A 232 15.51 0.02 -3.01
C VAL A 232 14.49 -0.36 -4.08
N SER A 233 13.39 -1.00 -3.71
CA SER A 233 12.31 -1.32 -4.67
C SER A 233 11.65 -0.06 -5.20
N GLY A 234 11.35 0.92 -4.34
CA GLY A 234 10.78 2.20 -4.72
C GLY A 234 11.70 2.99 -5.65
N LEU A 235 13.01 2.98 -5.41
CA LEU A 235 14.00 3.63 -6.28
C LEU A 235 14.02 3.00 -7.68
N ILE A 236 13.90 1.67 -7.78
CA ILE A 236 13.81 0.97 -9.07
C ILE A 236 12.52 1.34 -9.81
N VAL A 237 11.39 1.40 -9.11
CA VAL A 237 10.10 1.84 -9.68
C VAL A 237 10.19 3.29 -10.16
N ILE A 238 10.75 4.18 -9.35
CA ILE A 238 10.91 5.60 -9.69
C ILE A 238 11.84 5.77 -10.90
N MET A 239 13.02 5.15 -10.90
CA MET A 239 13.94 5.22 -12.04
C MET A 239 13.32 4.64 -13.31
N GLY A 240 12.65 3.49 -13.22
CA GLY A 240 11.96 2.86 -14.35
C GLY A 240 10.84 3.74 -14.94
N ASN A 241 10.11 4.48 -14.10
CA ASN A 241 9.06 5.39 -14.54
C ASN A 241 9.59 6.75 -15.01
N ILE A 242 10.68 7.28 -14.44
CA ILE A 242 11.35 8.49 -14.96
C ILE A 242 11.87 8.22 -16.38
N MET A 243 12.42 7.02 -16.62
CA MET A 243 12.82 6.60 -17.96
C MET A 243 11.64 6.59 -18.92
N LEU A 244 10.50 6.03 -18.52
CA LEU A 244 9.25 6.06 -19.31
C LEU A 244 8.84 7.50 -19.65
N MET A 245 8.78 8.39 -18.66
CA MET A 245 8.38 9.79 -18.86
C MET A 245 9.34 10.54 -19.77
N SER A 246 10.64 10.26 -19.67
CA SER A 246 11.66 10.83 -20.56
C SER A 246 11.46 10.35 -22.00
N CYS A 247 11.14 9.07 -22.20
CA CYS A 247 10.84 8.51 -23.50
C CYS A 247 9.54 9.07 -24.10
N LEU A 248 8.48 9.22 -23.29
CA LEU A 248 7.21 9.83 -23.71
C LEU A 248 7.37 11.31 -24.07
N ALA A 249 8.10 12.07 -23.25
CA ALA A 249 8.41 13.46 -23.54
C ALA A 249 9.16 13.59 -24.88
N PHE A 250 10.18 12.75 -25.10
CA PHE A 250 10.90 12.73 -26.37
C PHE A 250 10.02 12.37 -27.57
N ALA A 251 9.12 11.38 -27.41
CA ALA A 251 8.17 11.00 -28.46
C ALA A 251 7.25 12.16 -28.86
N MET A 252 6.72 12.91 -27.88
CA MET A 252 5.87 14.08 -28.13
C MET A 252 6.59 15.21 -28.89
N PHE A 253 7.92 15.33 -28.78
CA PHE A 253 8.69 16.41 -29.41
C PHE A 253 9.28 16.08 -30.78
N GLY A 254 8.75 15.10 -31.50
CA GLY A 254 9.10 14.85 -32.91
C GLY A 254 9.65 13.45 -33.19
N GLY A 255 9.32 12.50 -32.33
CA GLY A 255 9.64 11.12 -32.59
C GLY A 255 8.59 10.43 -33.47
N GLY A 256 8.97 9.80 -34.59
CA GLY A 256 8.03 9.01 -35.43
C GLY A 256 7.58 7.67 -34.81
N ASP A 257 6.75 6.88 -35.49
CA ASP A 257 6.04 5.68 -34.98
C ASP A 257 6.86 4.56 -34.25
N SER A 258 8.19 4.67 -34.21
CA SER A 258 9.10 3.69 -33.59
C SER A 258 8.99 3.53 -32.06
N TRP A 259 8.37 4.44 -31.31
CA TRP A 259 8.34 4.36 -29.82
C TRP A 259 7.42 3.28 -29.28
N ALA A 260 6.33 3.00 -29.98
CA ALA A 260 5.39 1.96 -29.56
C ALA A 260 6.12 0.61 -29.42
N GLY A 261 7.01 0.29 -30.38
CA GLY A 261 7.86 -0.90 -30.31
C GLY A 261 8.79 -0.91 -29.10
N PHE A 262 9.37 0.23 -28.74
CA PHE A 262 10.23 0.34 -27.55
C PHE A 262 9.46 0.09 -26.24
N MET A 263 8.26 0.67 -26.10
CA MET A 263 7.40 0.46 -24.93
C MET A 263 6.97 -1.01 -24.80
N VAL A 264 6.65 -1.67 -25.92
CA VAL A 264 6.33 -3.10 -25.93
C VAL A 264 7.51 -3.92 -25.42
N ILE A 265 8.73 -3.68 -25.92
CA ILE A 265 9.94 -4.38 -25.48
C ILE A 265 10.16 -4.17 -23.97
N LEU A 266 10.04 -2.94 -23.48
CA LEU A 266 10.18 -2.63 -22.05
C LEU A 266 9.12 -3.35 -21.20
N SER A 267 7.86 -3.36 -21.62
CA SER A 267 6.79 -4.12 -20.94
C SER A 267 7.08 -5.61 -20.93
N MET A 268 7.56 -6.20 -22.03
CA MET A 268 7.93 -7.61 -22.09
C MET A 268 9.08 -7.95 -21.14
N VAL A 269 10.11 -7.10 -21.06
CA VAL A 269 11.23 -7.26 -20.12
C VAL A 269 10.75 -7.17 -18.68
N SER A 270 9.95 -6.15 -18.34
CA SER A 270 9.38 -5.99 -17.00
C SER A 270 8.51 -7.18 -16.60
N PHE A 271 7.68 -7.69 -17.52
CA PHE A 271 6.86 -8.88 -17.29
C PHE A 271 7.71 -10.13 -17.05
N GLY A 272 8.75 -10.35 -17.85
CA GLY A 272 9.71 -11.44 -17.63
C GLY A 272 10.42 -11.33 -16.27
N ALA A 273 10.79 -10.12 -15.85
CA ALA A 273 11.39 -9.87 -14.55
C ALA A 273 10.41 -10.17 -13.40
N VAL A 274 9.14 -9.75 -13.53
CA VAL A 274 8.08 -10.06 -12.56
C VAL A 274 7.88 -11.57 -12.42
N ILE A 275 7.75 -12.31 -13.53
CA ILE A 275 7.63 -13.77 -13.50
C ILE A 275 8.84 -14.42 -12.82
N THR A 276 10.04 -13.97 -13.18
CA THR A 276 11.28 -14.51 -12.61
C THR A 276 11.31 -14.30 -11.09
N MET A 277 11.00 -13.09 -10.62
CA MET A 277 10.95 -12.79 -9.19
C MET A 277 9.85 -13.58 -8.47
N HIS A 278 8.68 -13.73 -9.09
CA HIS A 278 7.59 -14.53 -8.55
C HIS A 278 8.02 -16.00 -8.31
N ILE A 279 8.69 -16.61 -9.29
CA ILE A 279 9.22 -17.98 -9.18
C ILE A 279 10.31 -18.07 -8.10
N LEU A 280 11.23 -17.09 -8.06
CA LEU A 280 12.30 -17.06 -7.06
C LEU A 280 11.73 -17.00 -5.64
N ILE A 281 10.77 -16.11 -5.38
CA ILE A 281 10.08 -16.01 -4.08
C ILE A 281 9.46 -17.35 -3.70
N GLY A 282 8.72 -17.99 -4.62
CA GLY A 282 8.09 -19.28 -4.37
C GLY A 282 9.11 -20.37 -4.01
N ARG A 283 10.21 -20.47 -4.77
CA ARG A 283 11.30 -21.41 -4.47
C ARG A 283 11.93 -21.14 -3.11
N LYS A 284 12.18 -19.87 -2.79
CA LYS A 284 12.82 -19.52 -1.52
C LYS A 284 11.93 -19.81 -0.31
N LEU A 285 10.63 -19.53 -0.43
CA LEU A 285 9.66 -19.90 0.59
C LEU A 285 9.57 -21.42 0.79
N ALA A 286 9.69 -22.20 -0.29
CA ALA A 286 9.74 -23.66 -0.20
C ALA A 286 11.03 -24.16 0.45
N GLU A 287 12.20 -23.63 0.07
CA GLU A 287 13.47 -23.94 0.71
C GLU A 287 13.42 -23.69 2.23
N LEU A 288 12.88 -22.54 2.65
CA LEU A 288 12.78 -22.17 4.07
C LEU A 288 11.76 -23.01 4.83
N ALA A 289 10.82 -23.66 4.16
CA ALA A 289 9.88 -24.58 4.79
C ALA A 289 10.50 -25.95 5.12
N TYR A 290 11.47 -26.40 4.32
CA TYR A 290 12.08 -27.74 4.43
C TYR A 290 13.50 -27.74 5.03
N ALA A 291 13.99 -26.58 5.49
CA ALA A 291 15.37 -26.43 5.98
C ALA A 291 15.58 -26.87 7.46
N GLU A 292 14.58 -27.48 8.09
CA GLU A 292 14.62 -28.02 9.47
C GLU A 292 14.21 -29.51 9.45
#